data_AF-X1TC53-F1
#
_entry.id   AF-X1TC53-F1
#
_cell.length_a   1.000
_cell.length_b   1.000
_cell.length_c   1.000
_cell.angle_alpha   90.00
_cell.angle_beta   90.00
_cell.angle_gamma   90.00
#
_symmetry.space_group_name_H-M   'P 1'
#
loop_
_entity.id
_entity.type
_entity.pdbx_description
1 polymer ?
#
loop_
_entity_poly.entity_id
_entity_poly.type
_entity_poly.pdbx_seq_one_letter_code
_entity_poly.pdbx_strand_id
1 'polypeptide(L)'
;VQQIIEAEYRVIIEPEPGASATGIVMAGPPVEGNSIDPTWLEETLKGIKWSEDTAKTWVASQFGVAAEGKLTDVLSRLTREQAEQFVKHIQEKADQNQASLL
;
A
#
# COMPACT_ATOMS: atom_id res chain seq x y z
N VAL A 1 -15.71 -46.00 -1.74
CA VAL A 1 -15.78 -45.31 -0.42
C VAL A 1 -14.72 -44.24 -0.42
N GLN A 2 -15.14 -42.98 -0.50
CA GLN A 2 -14.28 -41.80 -0.49
C GLN A 2 -13.89 -41.51 0.97
N GLN A 3 -12.60 -41.45 1.27
CA GLN A 3 -12.09 -40.97 2.55
C GLN A 3 -11.56 -39.55 2.30
N ILE A 4 -12.25 -38.55 2.87
CA ILE A 4 -11.88 -37.13 2.83
C ILE A 4 -10.96 -36.90 4.03
N ILE A 5 -9.79 -36.31 3.79
CA ILE A 5 -8.81 -35.99 4.83
C ILE A 5 -9.07 -34.54 5.23
N GLU A 6 -9.70 -34.33 6.38
CA GLU A 6 -9.90 -33.02 6.98
C GLU A 6 -8.58 -32.59 7.64
N ALA A 7 -7.89 -31.61 7.04
CA ALA A 7 -6.72 -30.97 7.65
C ALA A 7 -7.20 -29.75 8.46
N GLU A 8 -7.36 -29.93 9.78
CA GLU A 8 -7.49 -28.84 10.75
C GLU A 8 -6.20 -28.01 10.77
N TYR A 9 -6.22 -26.80 10.22
CA TYR A 9 -5.09 -25.87 10.30
C TYR A 9 -5.15 -25.11 11.64
N ARG A 10 -4.41 -25.60 12.63
CA ARG A 10 -4.27 -24.96 13.94
C ARG A 10 -3.00 -24.10 13.93
N VAL A 11 -3.16 -22.79 13.72
CA VAL A 11 -2.07 -21.81 13.85
C VAL A 11 -1.62 -21.74 15.31
N ILE A 12 -0.34 -22.05 15.54
CA ILE A 12 0.34 -21.91 16.83
C ILE A 12 1.13 -20.60 16.77
N ILE A 13 0.85 -19.66 17.67
CA ILE A 13 1.67 -18.46 17.89
C ILE A 13 2.33 -18.65 19.26
N GLU A 14 3.61 -18.97 19.27
CA GLU A 14 4.44 -19.00 20.48
C GLU A 14 5.30 -17.72 20.55
N PRO A 15 5.32 -16.98 21.68
CA PRO A 15 6.18 -15.82 21.82
C PRO A 15 7.42 -16.02 22.72
N GLU A 16 8.52 -15.32 22.35
CA GLU A 16 9.64 -14.76 23.18
C GLU A 16 10.91 -15.61 23.46
N PRO A 17 12.05 -15.07 24.03
CA PRO A 17 12.61 -13.69 24.14
C PRO A 17 14.16 -13.53 23.95
N GLY A 18 14.64 -12.30 23.64
CA GLY A 18 15.97 -11.73 24.02
C GLY A 18 17.15 -11.90 23.03
N ALA A 19 18.10 -10.97 22.80
CA ALA A 19 18.46 -9.68 23.40
C ALA A 19 19.51 -8.96 22.50
N SER A 20 19.55 -7.62 22.48
CA SER A 20 20.78 -6.79 22.64
C SER A 20 20.46 -5.29 22.50
N ALA A 21 20.93 -4.49 23.45
CA ALA A 21 20.56 -3.09 23.63
C ALA A 21 21.54 -2.12 22.95
N THR A 22 21.07 -1.32 22.00
CA THR A 22 21.51 0.07 21.70
C THR A 22 20.80 0.57 20.45
N GLY A 23 20.07 1.68 20.57
CA GLY A 23 19.47 2.40 19.44
C GLY A 23 17.96 2.49 19.55
N ILE A 24 17.48 3.68 19.87
CA ILE A 24 16.07 4.04 19.93
C ILE A 24 15.45 3.86 18.54
N VAL A 25 14.61 2.85 18.34
CA VAL A 25 13.48 2.96 17.39
C VAL A 25 12.27 2.30 18.04
N MET A 26 11.24 3.11 18.23
CA MET A 26 9.94 2.69 18.75
C MET A 26 9.39 1.59 17.85
N ALA A 27 9.38 0.34 18.33
CA ALA A 27 8.49 -0.67 17.79
C ALA A 27 7.08 -0.33 18.29
N GLY A 28 6.47 0.66 17.62
CA GLY A 28 5.03 0.83 17.67
C GLY A 28 4.34 -0.44 17.15
N PRO A 29 3.05 -0.65 17.44
CA PRO A 29 2.26 -1.67 16.74
C PRO A 29 2.52 -1.56 15.23
N PRO A 30 2.44 -2.66 14.45
CA PRO A 30 2.58 -2.58 13.01
C PRO A 30 1.65 -1.47 12.57
N VAL A 31 2.25 -0.36 12.12
CA VAL A 31 1.45 0.78 11.72
C VAL A 31 0.54 0.19 10.67
N GLU A 32 -0.76 0.16 10.94
CA GLU A 32 -1.78 0.04 9.90
C GLU A 32 -1.66 1.35 9.11
N GLY A 33 -0.54 1.46 8.42
CA GLY A 33 -0.07 2.58 7.65
C GLY A 33 -0.90 2.51 6.41
N ASN A 34 -2.09 3.10 6.50
CA ASN A 34 -2.99 3.38 5.42
C ASN A 34 -2.79 2.44 4.22
N SER A 35 -3.29 1.22 4.33
CA SER A 35 -3.13 0.15 3.35
C SER A 35 -3.85 0.49 2.04
N ILE A 36 -3.27 1.36 1.21
CA ILE A 36 -3.64 1.43 -0.21
C ILE A 36 -3.24 0.08 -0.79
N ASP A 37 -4.22 -0.63 -1.36
CA ASP A 37 -3.96 -1.91 -2.00
C ASP A 37 -2.98 -1.71 -3.17
N PRO A 38 -1.74 -2.23 -3.09
CA PRO A 38 -0.75 -2.04 -4.14
C PRO A 38 -1.23 -2.66 -5.46
N THR A 39 -1.93 -3.79 -5.38
CA THR A 39 -2.54 -4.47 -6.54
C THR A 39 -3.57 -3.58 -7.24
N TRP A 40 -4.50 -2.98 -6.49
CA TRP A 40 -5.51 -2.07 -7.06
C TRP A 40 -4.85 -0.85 -7.70
N LEU A 41 -3.84 -0.30 -7.03
CA LEU A 41 -3.12 0.85 -7.52
C LEU A 41 -2.39 0.56 -8.83
N GLU A 42 -1.65 -0.54 -8.91
CA GLU A 42 -0.94 -0.95 -10.13
C GLU A 42 -1.90 -1.15 -11.31
N GLU A 43 -3.03 -1.83 -11.09
CA GLU A 43 -4.04 -2.04 -12.11
C GLU A 43 -4.69 -0.73 -12.57
N THR A 44 -4.98 0.17 -11.62
CA THR A 44 -5.58 1.47 -11.94
C THR A 44 -4.59 2.37 -12.68
N LEU A 45 -3.33 2.41 -12.25
CA LEU A 45 -2.24 3.14 -12.92
C LEU A 45 -2.05 2.64 -14.35
N LYS A 46 -2.06 1.32 -14.59
CA LYS A 46 -2.03 0.75 -15.95
C LYS A 46 -3.24 1.21 -16.77
N GLY A 47 -4.43 1.21 -16.18
CA GLY A 47 -5.66 1.67 -16.81
C GLY A 47 -5.57 3.11 -17.32
N ILE A 48 -4.99 4.02 -16.52
CA ILE A 48 -4.79 5.44 -16.89
C ILE A 48 -3.46 5.72 -17.59
N LYS A 49 -2.70 4.67 -17.93
CA LYS A 49 -1.34 4.75 -18.50
C LYS A 49 -0.37 5.60 -17.65
N TRP A 50 -0.54 5.62 -16.34
CA TRP A 50 0.42 6.24 -15.42
C TRP A 50 1.52 5.25 -15.04
N SER A 51 2.74 5.75 -15.00
CA SER A 51 3.89 5.01 -14.45
C SER A 51 4.01 5.29 -12.95
N GLU A 52 4.67 4.39 -12.21
CA GLU A 52 4.99 4.61 -10.79
C GLU A 52 5.70 5.96 -10.58
N ASP A 53 6.56 6.36 -11.52
CA ASP A 53 7.26 7.65 -11.46
C ASP A 53 6.34 8.86 -11.59
N THR A 54 5.29 8.74 -12.42
CA THR A 54 4.23 9.76 -12.54
C THR A 54 3.45 9.87 -11.25
N ALA A 55 3.06 8.73 -10.66
CA ALA A 55 2.36 8.69 -9.38
C ALA A 55 3.22 9.28 -8.25
N LYS A 56 4.49 8.90 -8.15
CA LYS A 56 5.44 9.45 -7.17
C LYS A 56 5.63 10.95 -7.35
N THR A 57 5.81 11.43 -8.58
CA THR A 57 5.98 12.86 -8.86
C THR A 57 4.73 13.64 -8.48
N TRP A 58 3.54 13.10 -8.73
CA TRP A 58 2.28 13.72 -8.32
C TRP A 58 2.17 13.79 -6.80
N VAL A 59 2.43 12.68 -6.10
CA VAL A 59 2.38 12.59 -4.63
C VAL A 59 3.40 13.55 -4.01
N ALA A 60 4.64 13.58 -4.52
CA ALA A 60 5.66 14.52 -4.10
C ALA A 60 5.27 15.98 -4.37
N SER A 61 4.63 16.27 -5.51
CA SER A 61 4.18 17.61 -5.85
C SER A 61 2.99 18.08 -5.02
N GLN A 62 2.07 17.19 -4.66
CA GLN A 62 0.86 17.54 -3.90
C GLN A 62 1.13 17.64 -2.39
N PHE A 63 1.93 16.71 -1.87
CA PHE A 63 2.11 16.56 -0.43
C PHE A 63 3.52 16.92 0.05
N GLY A 64 4.44 17.27 -0.87
CA GLY A 64 5.82 17.62 -0.51
C GLY A 64 6.64 16.44 0.02
N VAL A 65 6.21 15.19 -0.25
CA VAL A 65 6.90 13.99 0.20
C VAL A 65 8.09 13.68 -0.70
N ALA A 66 9.17 13.14 -0.14
CA ALA A 66 10.28 12.66 -0.95
C ALA A 66 9.81 11.50 -1.84
N ALA A 67 9.91 11.66 -3.16
CA ALA A 67 9.68 10.62 -4.17
C ALA A 67 10.77 9.53 -4.18
N GLU A 68 11.48 9.36 -3.07
CA GLU A 68 12.67 8.52 -2.97
C GLU A 68 12.25 7.09 -2.56
N GLY A 69 12.58 6.12 -3.41
CA GLY A 69 12.22 4.72 -3.21
C GLY A 69 11.09 4.22 -4.12
N LYS A 70 10.41 3.16 -3.67
CA LYS A 70 9.27 2.56 -4.36
C LYS A 70 7.99 3.33 -4.08
N LEU A 71 7.04 3.32 -5.02
CA LEU A 71 5.74 3.97 -4.82
C LEU A 71 5.06 3.49 -3.54
N THR A 72 5.09 2.20 -3.24
CA THR A 72 4.56 1.64 -1.98
C THR A 72 5.22 2.21 -0.74
N ASP A 73 6.52 2.48 -0.77
CA ASP A 73 7.25 3.08 0.35
C ASP A 73 6.82 4.55 0.55
N VAL A 74 6.67 5.29 -0.54
CA VAL A 74 6.15 6.68 -0.52
C VAL A 74 4.73 6.70 0.01
N LEU A 75 3.87 5.76 -0.40
CA LEU A 75 2.48 5.68 0.05
C LEU A 75 2.36 5.26 1.52
N SER A 76 3.22 4.37 2.02
CA SER A 76 3.26 4.02 3.45
C SER A 76 3.70 5.19 4.34
N ARG A 77 4.36 6.21 3.78
CA ARG A 77 4.71 7.45 4.49
C ARG A 77 3.60 8.51 4.46
N LEU A 78 2.55 8.30 3.66
CA LEU A 78 1.42 9.21 3.60
C LEU A 78 0.54 9.09 4.85
N THR A 79 -0.02 10.21 5.28
CA THR A 79 -1.12 10.18 6.25
C THR A 79 -2.38 9.63 5.59
N ARG A 80 -3.32 9.15 6.41
CA ARG A 80 -4.61 8.64 5.93
C ARG A 80 -5.29 9.59 4.96
N GLU A 81 -5.37 10.87 5.33
CA GLU A 81 -6.00 11.91 4.51
C GLU A 81 -5.30 12.10 3.15
N GLN A 82 -3.97 12.06 3.11
CA GLN A 82 -3.20 12.22 1.88
C GLN A 82 -3.39 11.02 0.95
N ALA A 83 -3.41 9.83 1.52
CA ALA A 83 -3.65 8.62 0.77
C ALA A 83 -5.09 8.54 0.23
N GLU A 84 -6.09 8.95 1.00
CA GLU A 84 -7.47 9.10 0.52
C GLU A 84 -7.57 10.10 -0.63
N GLN A 85 -6.89 11.24 -0.53
CA GLN A 85 -6.81 12.23 -1.62
C GLN A 85 -6.14 11.67 -2.87
N PHE A 86 -5.07 10.89 -2.71
CA PHE A 86 -4.39 10.21 -3.82
C PHE A 86 -5.30 9.17 -4.47
N VAL A 87 -5.90 8.27 -3.69
CA VAL A 87 -6.85 7.24 -4.17
C VAL A 87 -8.00 7.89 -4.91
N LYS A 88 -8.60 8.94 -4.35
CA LYS A 88 -9.68 9.69 -4.98
C LYS A 88 -9.24 10.30 -6.31
N HIS A 89 -8.07 10.94 -6.37
CA HIS A 89 -7.55 11.53 -7.60
C HIS A 89 -7.30 10.48 -8.69
N ILE A 90 -6.68 9.36 -8.32
CA ILE A 90 -6.43 8.23 -9.22
C ILE A 90 -7.75 7.64 -9.72
N GLN A 91 -8.74 7.48 -8.85
CA GLN A 91 -10.07 7.00 -9.20
C GLN A 91 -10.79 7.95 -10.17
N GLU A 92 -10.73 9.27 -9.93
CA GLU A 92 -11.28 10.28 -10.83
C GLU A 92 -10.59 10.26 -12.19
N LYS A 93 -9.27 10.09 -12.23
CA LYS A 93 -8.51 9.93 -13.47
C LYS A 93 -8.89 8.65 -14.21
N ALA A 94 -9.09 7.54 -13.48
CA ALA A 94 -9.51 6.28 -14.04
C ALA A 94 -10.89 6.37 -14.66
N ASP A 95 -11.84 6.98 -13.95
CA ASP A 95 -13.20 7.23 -14.45
C ASP A 95 -13.17 8.13 -15.70
N GLN A 96 -12.43 9.24 -15.67
CA GLN A 96 -12.27 10.12 -16.83
C GLN A 96 -11.64 9.41 -18.04
N ASN A 97 -10.62 8.59 -17.81
CA ASN A 97 -9.94 7.86 -18.87
C ASN A 97 -10.85 6.77 -19.46
N GLN A 98 -11.64 6.09 -18.63
CA GLN A 98 -12.65 5.12 -19.08
C GLN A 98 -13.81 5.82 -19.84
N ALA A 99 -14.28 6.97 -19.35
CA ALA A 99 -15.34 7.74 -20.00
C ALA A 99 -14.88 8.33 -21.34
N SER A 100 -13.60 8.67 -21.48
CA SER A 100 -13.02 9.16 -22.73
C SER A 100 -12.75 8.04 -23.76
N LEU A 101 -12.90 6.76 -23.35
CA LEU A 101 -12.74 5.57 -24.18
C LEU A 101 -14.10 4.97 -24.65
N LEU A 102 -15.22 5.57 -24.24
CA LEU A 102 -16.59 5.29 -24.69
C LEU A 102 -17.04 6.29 -25.76
#